data_AF-A0A7Y0BGT3-F1
#
_entry.id   AF-A0A7Y0BGT3-F1
#
_cell.length_a   1.000
_cell.length_b   1.000
_cell.length_c   1.000
_cell.angle_alpha   90.00
_cell.angle_beta   90.00
_cell.angle_gamma   90.00
#
_symmetry.space_group_name_H-M   'P 1'
#
loop_
_entity.id
_entity.type
_entity.pdbx_description
1 polymer ?
#
loop_
_entity_poly.entity_id
_entity_poly.type
_entity_poly.pdbx_seq_one_letter_code
_entity_poly.pdbx_strand_id
1 'polypeptide(L)'
;MSSPWFSKALGDGVWAYSKTDQIKDLFEPLYVLAGRPLDMAVFTRHESEGRLHCEVIAYFSPAAATVAHVLHAQPCERPSRGELDLLAGERGCWPVLFHENE
;
A
#
# COMPACT_ATOMS: atom_id res chain seq x y z
N MET A 1 18.98 7.39 -5.33
CA MET A 1 18.53 6.01 -5.05
C MET A 1 17.02 6.08 -4.89
N SER A 2 16.23 5.61 -5.86
CA SER A 2 14.77 5.55 -5.68
C SER A 2 14.48 4.46 -4.64
N SER A 3 13.95 4.86 -3.49
CA SER A 3 13.57 3.91 -2.44
C SER A 3 12.51 2.94 -2.99
N PRO A 4 12.64 1.63 -2.71
CA PRO A 4 11.75 0.63 -3.30
C PRO A 4 10.33 0.74 -2.74
N TRP A 5 9.36 0.34 -3.55
CA TRP A 5 8.00 0.05 -3.08
C TRP A 5 8.00 -1.30 -2.37
N PHE A 6 6.97 -1.54 -1.56
CA PHE A 6 6.80 -2.83 -0.90
C PHE A 6 5.40 -3.37 -1.10
N SER A 7 5.24 -4.69 -1.11
CA SER A 7 3.95 -5.36 -1.24
C SER A 7 3.76 -6.44 -0.17
N LYS A 8 2.52 -6.60 0.31
CA LYS A 8 2.13 -7.67 1.23
C LYS A 8 0.79 -8.25 0.82
N ALA A 9 0.76 -9.57 0.63
CA ALA A 9 -0.47 -10.32 0.45
C ALA A 9 -1.28 -10.36 1.77
N LEU A 10 -2.51 -9.86 1.73
CA LEU A 10 -3.43 -9.83 2.87
C LEU A 10 -4.28 -11.10 2.95
N GLY A 11 -4.39 -11.86 1.85
CA GLY A 11 -5.25 -13.04 1.73
C GLY A 11 -6.66 -12.67 1.25
N ASP A 12 -7.64 -13.53 1.52
CA ASP A 12 -9.03 -13.39 1.09
C ASP A 12 -10.02 -13.22 2.27
N GLY A 13 -11.23 -12.75 1.95
CA GLY A 13 -12.36 -12.69 2.88
C GLY A 13 -12.12 -11.93 4.19
N VAL A 14 -12.52 -12.54 5.31
CA VAL A 14 -12.49 -11.92 6.65
C VAL A 14 -11.06 -11.62 7.13
N TRP A 15 -10.08 -12.40 6.67
CA TRP A 15 -8.67 -12.22 7.05
C TRP A 15 -8.05 -10.99 6.38
N ALA A 16 -8.47 -10.68 5.15
CA ALA A 16 -8.05 -9.47 4.46
C ALA A 16 -8.54 -8.21 5.19
N TYR A 17 -9.79 -8.21 5.66
CA TYR A 17 -10.36 -7.07 6.40
C TYR A 17 -9.62 -6.80 7.71
N SER A 18 -9.36 -7.86 8.50
CA SER A 18 -8.60 -7.73 9.76
C SER A 18 -7.19 -7.17 9.57
N LYS A 19 -6.48 -7.61 8.52
CA LYS A 19 -5.14 -7.06 8.19
C LYS A 19 -5.19 -5.64 7.64
N THR A 20 -6.27 -5.30 6.93
CA THR A 20 -6.50 -3.96 6.39
C THR A 20 -6.64 -2.94 7.53
N ASP A 21 -7.39 -3.28 8.59
CA ASP A 21 -7.51 -2.45 9.78
C ASP A 21 -6.18 -2.37 10.55
N GLN A 22 -5.46 -3.50 10.68
CA GLN A 22 -4.11 -3.51 11.27
C GLN A 22 -3.14 -2.56 10.55
N ILE A 23 -3.21 -2.49 9.22
CA ILE A 23 -2.40 -1.56 8.42
C ILE A 23 -2.74 -0.12 8.79
N LYS A 24 -4.03 0.23 8.89
CA LYS A 24 -4.47 1.60 9.24
C LYS A 24 -4.02 1.99 10.64
N ASP A 25 -4.16 1.09 11.61
CA ASP A 25 -3.76 1.33 13.00
C ASP A 25 -2.25 1.56 13.15
N LEU A 26 -1.44 0.84 12.37
CA LEU A 26 0.01 1.05 12.32
C LEU A 26 0.41 2.30 11.53
N PHE A 27 -0.34 2.61 10.47
CA PHE A 27 -0.04 3.70 9.56
C PHE A 27 -0.28 5.06 10.20
N GLU A 28 -1.43 5.32 10.81
CA GLU A 28 -1.80 6.65 11.32
C GLU A 28 -0.76 7.27 12.27
N PRO A 29 -0.24 6.60 13.31
CA PRO A 29 0.75 7.22 14.20
C PRO A 29 2.05 7.55 13.48
N LEU A 30 2.48 6.71 12.53
CA LEU A 30 3.69 6.95 11.73
C LEU A 30 3.49 8.08 10.72
N TYR A 31 2.30 8.15 10.11
CA TYR A 31 1.91 9.22 9.19
C TYR A 31 1.86 10.59 9.89
N VAL A 32 1.28 10.64 11.09
CA VAL A 32 1.26 11.84 11.93
C VAL A 32 2.66 12.25 12.34
N LEU A 33 3.48 11.30 12.81
CA LEU A 33 4.85 11.57 13.23
C LEU A 33 5.72 12.10 12.08
N ALA A 34 5.49 11.62 10.85
CA ALA A 34 6.18 12.09 9.65
C ALA A 34 5.67 13.46 9.13
N GLY A 35 4.65 14.05 9.76
CA GLY A 35 4.09 15.34 9.34
C GLY A 35 3.04 15.24 8.23
N ARG A 36 2.41 14.07 8.07
CA ARG A 36 1.38 13.78 7.05
C ARG A 36 1.85 14.06 5.60
N PRO A 37 2.97 13.47 5.16
CA PRO A 37 3.52 13.78 3.84
C PRO A 37 2.72 13.13 2.71
N LEU A 38 2.54 13.86 1.60
CA LEU A 38 1.71 13.41 0.46
C LEU A 38 2.25 12.16 -0.26
N ASP A 39 3.54 11.83 -0.12
CA ASP A 39 4.15 10.65 -0.72
C ASP A 39 4.11 9.40 0.19
N MET A 40 3.52 9.51 1.40
CA MET A 40 3.30 8.39 2.30
C MET A 40 1.87 7.88 2.17
N ALA A 41 1.71 6.72 1.54
CA ALA A 41 0.41 6.10 1.32
C ALA A 41 0.52 4.58 1.25
N VAL A 42 -0.60 3.92 1.54
CA VAL A 42 -0.79 2.49 1.32
C VAL A 42 -1.98 2.31 0.38
N PHE A 43 -1.81 1.45 -0.61
CA PHE A 43 -2.82 1.10 -1.58
C PHE A 43 -3.17 -0.38 -1.47
N THR A 44 -4.32 -0.77 -2.00
CA THR A 44 -4.71 -2.17 -2.17
C THR A 44 -5.11 -2.45 -3.60
N ARG A 45 -4.85 -3.67 -4.06
CA ARG A 45 -5.39 -4.21 -5.31
C ARG A 45 -5.97 -5.59 -5.07
N HIS A 46 -7.06 -5.89 -5.76
CA HIS A 46 -7.63 -7.22 -5.82
C HIS A 46 -7.02 -7.98 -7.00
N GLU A 47 -6.16 -8.97 -6.71
CA GLU A 47 -5.59 -9.83 -7.73
C GLU A 47 -6.53 -11.04 -7.93
N SER A 48 -7.11 -11.11 -9.13
CA SER A 48 -8.05 -12.18 -9.52
C SER A 48 -7.52 -13.01 -10.70
N GLU A 49 -6.34 -12.67 -11.24
CA GLU A 49 -5.82 -13.26 -12.48
C GLU A 49 -5.32 -14.70 -12.27
N GLY A 50 -6.22 -15.66 -12.51
CA GLY A 50 -5.84 -17.04 -12.87
C GLY A 50 -5.70 -18.04 -11.72
N ARG A 51 -5.99 -17.67 -10.46
CA ARG A 51 -6.13 -18.63 -9.35
C ARG A 51 -7.53 -18.56 -8.75
N LEU A 52 -7.96 -19.67 -8.15
CA LEU A 52 -9.30 -19.86 -7.57
C LEU A 52 -9.62 -18.92 -6.38
N HIS A 53 -8.71 -18.03 -6.00
CA HIS A 53 -8.80 -17.20 -4.79
C HIS A 53 -8.54 -15.74 -5.14
N CYS A 54 -9.50 -14.87 -4.82
CA CYS A 54 -9.32 -13.42 -4.90
C CYS A 54 -8.44 -12.98 -3.73
N GLU A 55 -7.18 -12.64 -3.99
CA GLU A 55 -6.27 -12.16 -2.95
C GLU A 55 -6.19 -10.64 -2.98
N VAL A 56 -6.19 -10.01 -1.80
CA VAL A 56 -5.93 -8.58 -1.68
C VAL A 56 -4.44 -8.37 -1.43
N ILE A 57 -3.78 -7.56 -2.26
CA ILE A 57 -2.39 -7.17 -2.05
C ILE A 57 -2.36 -5.71 -1.60
N ALA A 58 -1.68 -5.44 -0.48
CA ALA A 58 -1.34 -4.10 -0.05
C ALA A 58 0.00 -3.66 -0.65
N TYR A 59 0.07 -2.43 -1.15
CA TYR A 59 1.28 -1.78 -1.67
C TYR A 59 1.61 -0.56 -0.82
N PHE A 60 2.85 -0.48 -0.35
CA PHE A 60 3.36 0.59 0.48
C PHE A 60 4.27 1.48 -0.35
N SER A 61 3.98 2.78 -0.36
CA SER A 61 4.86 3.76 -0.98
C SER A 61 6.23 3.79 -0.27
N PRO A 62 7.26 4.34 -0.91
CA PRO A 62 8.59 4.36 -0.30
C PRO A 62 8.65 5.14 1.02
N ALA A 63 7.83 6.19 1.19
CA ALA A 63 7.73 6.90 2.46
C ALA A 63 6.98 6.10 3.55
N ALA A 64 6.21 5.07 3.17
CA ALA A 64 5.57 4.11 4.07
C ALA A 64 6.43 2.86 4.36
N ALA A 65 7.73 2.87 4.02
CA ALA A 65 8.62 1.72 4.20
C ALA A 65 8.68 1.20 5.65
N THR A 66 8.59 2.08 6.64
CA THR A 66 8.55 1.68 8.06
C THR A 66 7.35 0.77 8.36
N VAL A 67 6.16 1.11 7.84
CA VAL A 67 4.94 0.29 7.99
C VAL A 67 5.15 -1.06 7.29
N ALA A 68 5.72 -1.03 6.08
CA ALA A 68 6.02 -2.21 5.30
C ALA A 68 6.96 -3.18 6.03
N HIS A 69 8.01 -2.65 6.67
CA HIS A 69 8.97 -3.45 7.45
C HIS A 69 8.32 -4.09 8.68
N VAL A 70 7.49 -3.35 9.43
CA VAL A 70 6.75 -3.89 10.59
C VAL A 70 5.84 -5.06 10.17
N LEU A 71 5.26 -4.99 8.97
CA LEU A 71 4.37 -6.03 8.44
C LEU A 71 5.09 -7.14 7.66
N HIS A 72 6.42 -7.13 7.64
CA HIS A 72 7.25 -8.05 6.86
C HIS A 72 6.80 -8.13 5.38
N ALA A 73 6.54 -6.96 4.79
CA ALA A 73 6.27 -6.81 3.37
C ALA A 73 7.57 -7.06 2.56
N GLN A 74 7.40 -7.46 1.31
CA GLN A 74 8.51 -7.73 0.40
C GLN A 74 8.74 -6.53 -0.52
N PRO A 75 10.01 -6.19 -0.86
CA PRO A 75 10.28 -5.20 -1.89
C PRO A 75 9.62 -5.58 -3.22
N CYS A 76 9.11 -4.60 -3.94
CA CYS A 76 8.45 -4.79 -5.23
C CYS A 76 8.66 -3.58 -6.15
N GLU A 77 8.29 -3.73 -7.40
CA GLU A 77 8.18 -2.60 -8.32
C GLU A 77 6.98 -1.71 -7.98
N ARG A 78 7.02 -0.47 -8.45
CA ARG A 78 5.88 0.44 -8.30
C ARG A 78 4.64 -0.16 -9.00
N PRO A 79 3.49 -0.29 -8.31
CA PRO A 79 2.29 -0.86 -8.91
C PRO A 79 1.72 0.07 -10.00
N SER A 80 0.96 -0.50 -10.94
CA SER A 80 0.18 0.24 -11.91
C SER A 80 -1.04 0.88 -11.24
N ARG A 81 -1.38 2.12 -11.63
CA ARG A 81 -2.50 2.87 -11.04
C ARG A 81 -3.88 2.26 -11.32
N GLY A 82 -4.03 1.53 -12.43
CA GLY A 82 -5.34 1.19 -13.03
C GLY A 82 -6.33 0.42 -12.16
N GLU A 83 -5.91 -0.15 -11.03
CA GLU A 83 -6.75 -0.98 -10.15
C GLU A 83 -6.35 -0.83 -8.67
N LEU A 84 -5.73 0.30 -8.31
CA LEU A 84 -5.34 0.58 -6.94
C LEU A 84 -6.44 1.37 -6.23
N ASP A 85 -6.77 0.92 -5.03
CA ASP A 85 -7.58 1.66 -4.07
C ASP A 85 -6.68 2.27 -2.99
N LEU A 86 -6.95 3.50 -2.58
CA LEU A 86 -6.24 4.14 -1.47
C LEU A 86 -6.73 3.56 -0.14
N LEU A 87 -5.86 2.83 0.54
CA LEU A 87 -6.15 2.24 1.84
C LEU A 87 -5.85 3.23 2.99
N ALA A 88 -4.71 3.92 2.93
CA ALA A 88 -4.27 4.87 3.94
C ALA A 88 -3.39 5.98 3.33
N GLY A 89 -3.45 7.19 3.90
CA GLY A 89 -2.80 8.39 3.38
C GLY A 89 -3.78 9.41 2.82
N GLU A 90 -3.26 10.48 2.24
CA GLU A 90 -4.09 11.56 1.68
C GLU A 90 -4.39 11.32 0.19
N ARG A 91 -5.59 11.70 -0.28
CA ARG A 91 -5.97 11.61 -1.70
C ARG A 91 -5.04 12.41 -2.64
N GLY A 92 -4.37 13.44 -2.14
CA GLY A 92 -3.37 14.20 -2.91
C GLY A 92 -2.13 13.38 -3.31
N CYS A 93 -1.96 12.16 -2.78
CA CYS A 93 -0.80 11.31 -3.07
C CYS A 93 -0.74 10.79 -4.50
N TRP A 94 -1.89 10.64 -5.18
CA TRP A 94 -1.98 10.05 -6.52
C TRP A 94 -1.04 10.70 -7.54
N PRO A 95 -1.09 12.03 -7.78
CA PRO A 95 -0.19 12.69 -8.72
C PRO A 95 1.27 12.72 -8.25
N VAL A 96 1.56 12.52 -6.96
CA VAL A 96 2.92 12.51 -6.40
C VAL A 96 3.58 11.15 -6.58
N LEU A 97 2.82 10.07 -6.39
CA LEU A 97 3.32 8.69 -6.43
C LEU A 97 3.20 8.06 -7.83
N PHE A 98 2.21 8.48 -8.59
CA PHE A 98 1.93 8.03 -9.94
C PHE A 98 1.93 9.23 -10.88
N HIS A 99 3.13 9.75 -11.14
CA HIS A 99 3.33 10.60 -12.31
C HIS A 99 2.96 9.79 -13.55
N GLU A 100 1.92 10.23 -14.27
CA GLU A 100 1.61 9.78 -15.62
C GLU A 100 2.79 10.17 -16.50
N ASN A 101 3.73 9.25 -16.69
CA ASN A 101 4.55 9.28 -17.89
C ASN A 101 3.74 8.50 -18.93
N GLU A 102 3.24 9.22 -19.92
CA GLU A 102 2.70 8.71 -21.19
C GLU A 102 3.56 7.59 -21.78
#